data_AF-A0A0N4TB86-F1
#
_entry.id   AF-A0A0N4TB86-F1
#
_cell.length_a   1.000
_cell.length_b   1.000
_cell.length_c   1.000
_cell.angle_alpha   90.00
_cell.angle_beta   90.00
_cell.angle_gamma   90.00
#
_symmetry.space_group_name_H-M   'P 1'
#
loop_
_entity.id
_entity.type
_entity.pdbx_description
1 polymer ?
#
loop_
_entity_poly.entity_id
_entity_poly.type
_entity_poly.pdbx_seq_one_letter_code
_entity_poly.pdbx_strand_id
1 'polypeptide(L)'
;MSDSIRKGSELSKSRTLELLKEASELDLTSPSQTLSRGELQHQYEIKLRIVKEKIAHLEYYAGLLETANQNWLDNIQSLTIATRRKEEETKYANMVDDPQGILSLITRTRETIITLKIHTDEYCSVLQHLKQEEVKESFPKNSMIHTNQAEIKLPQLPLITFSGDPKLWRQFWCSFKAAVHEQSIPDIQKLNYLISCLKGDALLSV
;
A
#
# COMPACT_ATOMS: atom_id res chain seq x y z
N MET A 1 16.74 7.21 31.42
CA MET A 1 16.95 8.00 30.20
C MET A 1 18.02 9.04 30.45
N SER A 2 19.18 8.92 29.79
CA SER A 2 20.09 10.06 29.74
C SER A 2 19.35 11.24 29.08
N ASP A 3 19.56 12.46 29.54
CA ASP A 3 18.94 13.66 28.93
C ASP A 3 19.18 13.75 27.42
N SER A 4 20.21 13.07 26.93
CA SER A 4 20.53 12.92 25.51
C SER A 4 19.46 12.14 24.72
N ILE A 5 18.97 11.00 25.24
CA ILE A 5 17.93 10.21 24.56
C ILE A 5 16.59 10.96 24.59
N ARG A 6 16.28 11.62 25.71
CA ARG A 6 15.08 12.45 25.85
C ARG A 6 15.08 13.58 24.84
N LYS A 7 16.14 14.40 24.83
CA LYS A 7 16.32 15.50 23.87
C LYS A 7 16.36 15.00 22.42
N GLY A 8 16.96 13.84 22.17
CA GLY A 8 17.01 13.23 20.84
C GLY A 8 15.61 12.85 20.32
N SER A 9 14.71 12.45 21.21
CA SER A 9 13.32 12.09 20.85
C SER A 9 12.38 13.27 20.68
N GLU A 10 12.69 14.45 21.23
CA GLU A 10 11.80 15.63 21.18
C GLU A 10 11.54 16.14 19.75
N LEU A 11 12.55 16.08 18.87
CA LEU A 11 12.37 16.43 17.46
C LEU A 11 11.36 15.48 16.79
N SER A 12 11.51 14.18 17.00
CA SER A 12 10.60 13.16 16.46
C SER A 12 9.19 13.32 17.01
N LYS A 13 9.03 13.64 18.31
CA LYS A 13 7.72 13.92 18.92
C LYS A 13 7.05 15.12 18.29
N SER A 14 7.76 16.24 18.19
CA SER A 14 7.25 17.49 17.59
C SER A 14 6.80 17.26 16.15
N ARG A 15 7.64 16.59 15.34
CA ARG A 15 7.29 16.32 13.95
C ARG A 15 6.14 15.32 13.80
N THR A 16 6.03 14.35 14.71
CA THR A 16 4.88 13.42 14.73
C THR A 16 3.58 14.16 15.02
N LEU A 17 3.56 15.08 15.99
CA LEU A 17 2.39 15.90 16.30
C LEU A 17 1.94 16.75 15.10
N GLU A 18 2.89 17.36 14.40
CA GLU A 18 2.61 18.13 13.19
C GLU A 18 2.00 17.25 12.09
N LEU A 19 2.61 16.09 11.81
CA LEU A 19 2.10 15.14 10.82
C LEU A 19 0.71 14.59 11.17
N LEU A 20 0.43 14.35 12.45
CA LEU A 20 -0.89 13.92 12.92
C LEU A 20 -1.94 15.02 12.70
N LYS A 21 -1.58 16.28 12.95
CA LYS A 21 -2.44 17.43 12.66
C LYS A 21 -2.70 17.53 11.15
N GLU A 22 -1.65 17.52 10.34
CA GLU A 22 -1.78 17.55 8.87
C GLU A 22 -2.65 16.40 8.35
N ALA A 23 -2.51 15.18 8.92
CA ALA A 23 -3.32 14.03 8.54
C ALA A 23 -4.81 14.22 8.88
N SER A 24 -5.13 14.88 9.99
CA SER A 24 -6.52 15.19 10.36
C SER A 24 -7.17 16.26 9.47
N GLU A 25 -6.35 17.08 8.80
CA GLU A 25 -6.79 18.15 7.89
C GLU A 25 -6.84 17.67 6.42
N LEU A 26 -6.43 16.43 6.12
CA LEU A 26 -6.50 15.87 4.77
C LEU A 26 -7.96 15.70 4.33
N ASP A 27 -8.27 16.18 3.13
CA ASP A 27 -9.56 15.91 2.49
C ASP A 27 -9.62 14.47 1.93
N LEU A 28 -10.18 13.58 2.75
CA LEU A 28 -10.40 12.18 2.43
C LEU A 28 -11.76 11.89 1.76
N THR A 29 -12.53 12.93 1.43
CA THR A 29 -13.86 12.76 0.83
C THR A 29 -13.78 12.38 -0.66
N SER A 30 -14.83 11.73 -1.17
CA SER A 30 -14.93 11.44 -2.60
C SER A 30 -15.05 12.74 -3.42
N PRO A 31 -14.27 12.91 -4.51
CA PRO A 31 -14.42 14.07 -5.38
C PRO A 31 -15.82 14.16 -5.99
N SER A 32 -16.25 15.39 -6.33
CA SER A 32 -17.59 15.67 -6.87
C SER A 32 -17.93 14.86 -8.12
N GLN A 33 -19.14 14.29 -8.14
CA GLN A 33 -19.66 13.48 -9.25
C GLN A 33 -19.93 14.28 -10.55
N THR A 34 -19.78 15.60 -10.52
CA THR A 34 -19.97 16.49 -11.68
C THR A 34 -18.75 16.60 -12.60
N LEU A 35 -17.61 16.00 -12.21
CA LEU A 35 -16.36 16.04 -12.97
C LEU A 35 -16.39 15.08 -14.16
N SER A 36 -15.62 15.35 -15.23
CA SER A 36 -15.44 14.32 -16.25
C SER A 36 -14.63 13.16 -15.66
N ARG A 37 -14.74 12.00 -16.30
CA ARG A 37 -14.08 10.77 -15.88
C ARG A 37 -12.56 10.92 -15.77
N GLY A 38 -11.94 11.62 -16.71
CA GLY A 38 -10.50 11.88 -16.71
C GLY A 38 -10.08 12.80 -15.56
N GLU A 39 -10.86 13.85 -15.27
CA GLU A 39 -10.60 14.68 -14.09
C GLU A 39 -10.82 13.90 -12.78
N LEU A 40 -11.85 13.06 -12.72
CA LEU A 40 -12.13 12.22 -11.55
C LEU A 40 -10.98 11.25 -11.27
N GLN A 41 -10.48 10.58 -12.30
CA GLN A 41 -9.31 9.70 -12.21
C GLN A 41 -8.08 10.48 -11.72
N HIS A 42 -7.78 11.64 -12.33
CA HIS A 42 -6.64 12.46 -11.95
C HIS A 42 -6.71 12.91 -10.48
N GLN A 43 -7.90 13.30 -10.01
CA GLN A 43 -8.12 13.68 -8.60
C GLN A 43 -7.85 12.52 -7.65
N TYR A 44 -8.36 11.33 -7.93
CA TYR A 44 -8.08 10.15 -7.11
C TYR A 44 -6.59 9.76 -7.13
N GLU A 45 -5.88 9.92 -8.26
CA GLU A 45 -4.44 9.68 -8.34
C GLU A 45 -3.63 10.67 -7.51
N ILE A 46 -4.03 11.95 -7.48
CA ILE A 46 -3.40 12.97 -6.62
C ILE A 46 -3.66 12.62 -5.14
N LYS A 47 -4.91 12.38 -4.76
CA LYS A 47 -5.28 12.01 -3.37
C LYS A 47 -4.52 10.77 -2.90
N LEU A 48 -4.44 9.73 -3.74
CA LEU A 48 -3.70 8.51 -3.45
C LEU A 48 -2.22 8.78 -3.19
N ARG A 49 -1.59 9.66 -3.99
CA ARG A 49 -0.18 10.02 -3.82
C ARG A 49 0.06 10.74 -2.50
N ILE A 50 -0.77 11.74 -2.18
CA ILE A 50 -0.67 12.53 -0.95
C ILE A 50 -0.84 11.62 0.29
N VAL A 51 -1.84 10.74 0.26
CA VAL A 51 -2.09 9.80 1.38
C VAL A 51 -0.94 8.82 1.56
N LYS A 52 -0.41 8.25 0.46
CA LYS A 52 0.76 7.35 0.52
C LYS A 52 2.01 8.03 1.08
N GLU A 53 2.28 9.27 0.67
CA GLU A 53 3.38 10.05 1.22
C GLU A 53 3.19 10.32 2.72
N LYS A 54 1.95 10.67 3.14
CA LYS A 54 1.63 10.89 4.55
C LYS A 54 1.87 9.63 5.38
N ILE A 55 1.41 8.46 4.90
CA ILE A 55 1.65 7.17 5.53
C ILE A 55 3.14 6.91 5.70
N ALA A 56 3.95 7.11 4.64
CA ALA A 56 5.39 6.85 4.68
C ALA A 56 6.10 7.73 5.74
N HIS A 57 5.74 9.01 5.83
CA HIS A 57 6.28 9.89 6.87
C HIS A 57 5.84 9.47 8.28
N LEU A 58 4.57 9.15 8.48
CA LEU A 58 4.06 8.67 9.77
C LEU A 58 4.74 7.36 10.20
N GLU A 59 4.93 6.41 9.28
CA GLU A 59 5.63 5.15 9.54
C GLU A 59 7.10 5.39 9.94
N TYR A 60 7.78 6.32 9.27
CA TYR A 60 9.16 6.69 9.59
C TYR A 60 9.28 7.24 11.02
N TYR A 61 8.46 8.22 11.38
CA TYR A 61 8.53 8.82 12.72
C TYR A 61 8.03 7.89 13.82
N ALA A 62 7.04 7.04 13.55
CA ALA A 62 6.63 5.98 14.47
C ALA A 62 7.82 5.06 14.79
N GLY A 63 8.60 4.64 13.78
CA GLY A 63 9.79 3.82 13.99
C GLY A 63 10.88 4.49 14.83
N LEU A 64 11.09 5.81 14.65
CA LEU A 64 12.01 6.57 15.50
C LEU A 64 11.56 6.62 16.96
N LEU A 65 10.26 6.84 17.19
CA LEU A 65 9.68 6.86 18.53
C LEU A 65 9.71 5.48 19.20
N GLU A 66 9.43 4.41 18.45
CA GLU A 66 9.53 3.02 18.92
C GLU A 66 10.97 2.70 19.33
N THR A 67 11.95 3.10 18.52
CA THR A 67 13.37 2.95 18.83
C THR A 67 13.75 3.72 20.10
N ALA A 68 13.29 4.96 20.24
CA ALA A 68 13.53 5.76 21.44
C ALA A 68 12.91 5.12 22.71
N ASN A 69 11.69 4.57 22.58
CA ASN A 69 11.02 3.86 23.65
C ASN A 69 11.78 2.59 24.05
N GLN A 70 12.22 1.79 23.07
CA GLN A 70 13.00 0.58 23.33
C GLN A 70 14.34 0.90 24.00
N ASN A 71 15.06 1.92 23.52
CA ASN A 71 16.31 2.38 24.13
C ASN A 71 16.12 2.83 25.58
N TRP A 72 14.96 3.40 25.94
CA TRP A 72 14.64 3.73 27.33
C TRP A 72 14.45 2.46 28.17
N LEU A 73 13.65 1.50 27.69
CA LEU A 73 13.43 0.24 28.37
C LEU A 73 14.75 -0.52 28.59
N ASP A 74 15.60 -0.60 27.58
CA ASP A 74 16.92 -1.23 27.66
C ASP A 74 17.84 -0.49 28.66
N ASN A 75 17.77 0.85 28.69
CA ASN A 75 18.49 1.64 29.69
C ASN A 75 18.01 1.35 31.12
N ILE A 76 16.70 1.20 31.35
CA ILE A 76 16.16 0.84 32.66
C ILE A 76 16.63 -0.55 33.08
N GLN A 77 16.53 -1.53 32.17
CA GLN A 77 16.90 -2.92 32.44
C GLN A 77 18.40 -3.09 32.73
N SER A 78 19.25 -2.32 32.05
CA SER A 78 20.71 -2.36 32.24
C SER A 78 21.20 -1.66 33.52
N LEU A 79 20.37 -0.86 34.20
CA LEU A 79 20.74 -0.22 35.47
C LEU A 79 20.89 -1.27 36.58
N THR A 80 22.10 -1.38 37.12
CA THR A 80 22.41 -2.29 38.24
C THR A 80 22.07 -1.70 39.62
N ILE A 81 22.02 -0.37 39.73
CA ILE A 81 21.72 0.34 40.99
C ILE A 81 20.19 0.44 41.16
N ALA A 82 19.66 -0.24 42.19
CA ALA A 82 18.23 -0.36 42.42
C ALA A 82 17.49 0.97 42.60
N THR A 83 18.07 1.93 43.34
CA THR A 83 17.47 3.26 43.55
C THR A 83 17.33 4.03 42.25
N ARG A 84 18.41 4.10 41.45
CA ARG A 84 18.40 4.74 40.12
C ARG A 84 17.44 4.05 39.16
N ARG A 85 17.36 2.72 39.18
CA ARG A 85 16.39 1.97 38.35
C ARG A 85 14.96 2.38 38.69
N LYS A 86 14.60 2.39 39.97
CA LYS A 86 13.26 2.79 40.44
C LYS A 86 12.92 4.24 40.07
N GLU A 87 13.87 5.15 40.16
CA GLU A 87 13.71 6.54 39.71
C GLU A 87 13.39 6.62 38.20
N GLU A 88 14.11 5.86 37.37
CA GLU A 88 13.87 5.82 35.93
C GLU A 88 12.57 5.10 35.53
N GLU A 89 12.20 4.03 36.23
CA GLU A 89 10.90 3.37 36.09
C GLU A 89 9.75 4.34 36.41
N THR A 90 9.90 5.16 37.45
CA THR A 90 8.90 6.18 37.81
C THR A 90 8.78 7.25 36.70
N LYS A 91 9.91 7.70 36.12
CA LYS A 91 9.89 8.64 34.99
C LYS A 91 9.23 8.01 33.76
N TYR A 92 9.48 6.73 33.51
CA TYR A 92 8.86 6.01 32.40
C TYR A 92 7.35 5.87 32.60
N ALA A 93 6.90 5.50 33.79
CA ALA A 93 5.48 5.44 34.13
C ALA A 93 4.77 6.79 33.90
N ASN A 94 5.38 7.88 34.37
CA ASN A 94 4.86 9.24 34.10
C ASN A 94 4.79 9.57 32.60
N MET A 95 5.72 9.06 31.78
CA MET A 95 5.68 9.24 30.31
C MET A 95 4.57 8.40 29.66
N VAL A 96 4.31 7.20 30.17
CA VAL A 96 3.22 6.34 29.68
C VAL A 96 1.85 7.00 29.95
N ASP A 97 1.71 7.65 31.10
CA ASP A 97 0.47 8.35 31.49
C ASP A 97 0.29 9.72 30.78
N ASP A 98 1.34 10.25 30.15
CA ASP A 98 1.28 11.52 29.41
C ASP A 98 0.57 11.32 28.05
N PRO A 99 -0.54 12.04 27.78
CA PRO A 99 -1.22 12.00 26.47
C PRO A 99 -0.35 12.45 25.29
N GLN A 100 0.72 13.20 25.54
CA GLN A 100 1.74 13.60 24.55
C GLN A 100 3.06 12.82 24.73
N GLY A 101 3.04 11.80 25.59
CA GLY A 101 4.12 10.85 25.78
C GLY A 101 4.39 10.03 24.52
N ILE A 102 5.58 9.45 24.46
CA ILE A 102 6.05 8.67 23.30
C ILE A 102 5.06 7.55 22.96
N LEU A 103 4.55 6.83 23.97
CA LEU A 103 3.66 5.69 23.76
C LEU A 103 2.29 6.11 23.20
N SER A 104 1.72 7.19 23.71
CA SER A 104 0.46 7.76 23.19
C SER A 104 0.64 8.21 21.73
N LEU A 105 1.75 8.89 21.42
CA LEU A 105 2.05 9.32 20.05
C LEU A 105 2.20 8.13 19.09
N ILE A 106 2.96 7.10 19.46
CA ILE A 106 3.09 5.87 18.66
C ILE A 106 1.70 5.30 18.38
N THR A 107 0.85 5.17 19.39
CA THR A 107 -0.50 4.60 19.26
C THR A 107 -1.35 5.41 18.28
N ARG A 108 -1.47 6.72 18.49
CA ARG A 108 -2.23 7.62 17.62
C ARG A 108 -1.71 7.62 16.18
N THR A 109 -0.39 7.56 16.01
CA THR A 109 0.23 7.47 14.68
C THR A 109 -0.12 6.15 13.99
N ARG A 110 -0.07 5.01 14.70
CA ARG A 110 -0.43 3.71 14.14
C ARG A 110 -1.92 3.64 13.76
N GLU A 111 -2.80 4.15 14.60
CA GLU A 111 -4.24 4.26 14.28
C GLU A 111 -4.49 5.14 13.05
N THR A 112 -3.83 6.29 12.96
CA THR A 112 -3.94 7.19 11.80
C THR A 112 -3.44 6.49 10.52
N ILE A 113 -2.33 5.76 10.58
CA ILE A 113 -1.81 4.99 9.44
C ILE A 113 -2.84 3.94 8.98
N ILE A 114 -3.52 3.25 9.89
CA ILE A 114 -4.55 2.27 9.55
C ILE A 114 -5.68 2.93 8.77
N THR A 115 -6.22 4.04 9.28
CA THR A 115 -7.29 4.81 8.60
C THR A 115 -6.86 5.27 7.20
N LEU A 116 -5.65 5.80 7.07
CA LEU A 116 -5.13 6.24 5.77
C LEU A 116 -4.89 5.08 4.79
N LYS A 117 -4.52 3.89 5.28
CA LYS A 117 -4.38 2.68 4.45
C LYS A 117 -5.73 2.21 3.91
N ILE A 118 -6.79 2.29 4.71
CA ILE A 118 -8.16 1.99 4.25
C ILE A 118 -8.53 2.90 3.07
N HIS A 119 -8.32 4.21 3.19
CA HIS A 119 -8.58 5.15 2.09
C HIS A 119 -7.70 4.90 0.86
N THR A 120 -6.45 4.45 1.05
CA THR A 120 -5.57 4.04 -0.04
C THR A 120 -6.18 2.90 -0.84
N ASP A 121 -6.74 1.89 -0.16
CA ASP A 121 -7.38 0.72 -0.78
C ASP A 121 -8.69 1.12 -1.49
N GLU A 122 -9.49 2.00 -0.90
CA GLU A 122 -10.68 2.58 -1.50
C GLU A 122 -10.35 3.32 -2.80
N TYR A 123 -9.38 4.23 -2.77
CA TYR A 123 -8.93 4.97 -3.95
C TYR A 123 -8.36 4.04 -5.03
N CYS A 124 -7.60 3.01 -4.65
CA CYS A 124 -7.10 2.02 -5.61
C CYS A 124 -8.25 1.26 -6.28
N SER A 125 -9.28 0.90 -5.51
CA SER A 125 -10.46 0.20 -6.03
C SER A 125 -11.23 1.08 -7.02
N VAL A 126 -11.48 2.35 -6.67
CA VAL A 126 -12.14 3.31 -7.57
C VAL A 126 -11.34 3.51 -8.85
N LEU A 127 -10.01 3.68 -8.75
CA LEU A 127 -9.13 3.83 -9.91
C LEU A 127 -9.11 2.59 -10.81
N GLN A 128 -9.28 1.39 -10.26
CA GLN A 128 -9.41 0.17 -11.06
C GLN A 128 -10.72 0.14 -11.83
N HIS A 129 -11.84 0.48 -11.20
CA HIS A 129 -13.14 0.58 -11.87
C HIS A 129 -13.13 1.66 -12.97
N LEU A 130 -12.54 2.83 -12.69
CA LEU A 130 -12.31 3.90 -13.66
C LEU A 130 -11.31 3.53 -14.77
N LYS A 131 -10.64 2.38 -14.73
CA LYS A 131 -9.85 1.89 -15.89
C LYS A 131 -10.61 0.83 -16.68
N GLN A 132 -11.44 0.04 -16.02
CA GLN A 132 -12.22 -1.02 -16.66
C GLN A 132 -13.39 -0.49 -17.52
N GLU A 133 -14.05 0.61 -17.12
CA GLU A 133 -15.16 1.15 -17.93
C GLU A 133 -14.69 1.81 -19.23
N GLU A 134 -13.44 2.26 -19.30
CA GLU A 134 -12.81 2.86 -20.49
C GLU A 134 -12.69 1.83 -21.63
N VAL A 135 -12.43 0.58 -21.23
CA VAL A 135 -12.36 -0.56 -22.14
C VAL A 135 -13.76 -0.96 -22.63
N LYS A 136 -14.83 -0.63 -21.89
CA LYS A 136 -16.21 -0.96 -22.29
C LYS A 136 -16.85 0.12 -23.18
N GLU A 137 -16.50 1.39 -23.00
CA GLU A 137 -17.01 2.51 -23.82
C GLU A 137 -16.31 2.65 -25.17
N SER A 138 -15.11 2.07 -25.33
CA SER A 138 -14.35 2.09 -26.58
C SER A 138 -14.81 1.03 -27.62
N PHE A 139 -15.78 0.18 -27.29
CA PHE A 139 -16.48 -0.65 -28.28
C PHE A 139 -17.76 0.06 -28.74
N PRO A 140 -17.88 0.45 -30.03
CA PRO A 140 -19.14 0.95 -30.55
C PRO A 140 -20.20 -0.14 -30.40
N LYS A 141 -21.21 0.10 -29.56
CA LYS A 141 -22.46 -0.67 -29.62
C LYS A 141 -23.18 -0.26 -30.90
N ASN A 142 -22.84 -0.90 -32.02
CA ASN A 142 -23.74 -0.92 -33.15
C ASN A 142 -23.66 -2.21 -33.97
N SER A 143 -24.87 -2.71 -34.27
CA SER A 143 -25.26 -3.75 -35.23
C SER A 143 -24.94 -5.21 -34.89
N MET A 144 -26.00 -5.94 -34.57
CA MET A 144 -26.20 -7.31 -35.03
C MET A 144 -25.91 -7.36 -36.54
N ILE A 145 -24.95 -8.17 -37.01
CA ILE A 145 -24.93 -8.86 -38.32
C ILE A 145 -23.84 -9.95 -38.27
N HIS A 146 -24.29 -11.20 -38.38
CA HIS A 146 -23.70 -12.34 -39.08
C HIS A 146 -22.25 -12.81 -38.81
N THR A 147 -22.20 -14.06 -38.31
CA THR A 147 -21.27 -15.15 -38.69
C THR A 147 -20.11 -14.77 -39.59
N ASN A 148 -18.87 -14.99 -39.12
CA ASN A 148 -17.88 -15.79 -39.82
C ASN A 148 -16.70 -16.11 -38.89
N GLN A 149 -16.31 -17.39 -38.90
CA GLN A 149 -15.08 -17.91 -38.31
C GLN A 149 -13.89 -17.20 -38.97
N ALA A 150 -13.38 -16.14 -38.34
CA ALA A 150 -12.08 -15.58 -38.70
C ALA A 150 -11.03 -16.29 -37.85
N GLU A 151 -10.25 -17.14 -38.50
CA GLU A 151 -9.03 -17.75 -38.01
C GLU A 151 -8.07 -16.63 -37.57
N ILE A 152 -8.08 -16.27 -36.29
CA ILE A 152 -7.16 -15.28 -35.72
C ILE A 152 -5.80 -15.95 -35.65
N LYS A 153 -4.94 -15.67 -36.64
CA LYS A 153 -3.52 -16.00 -36.61
C LYS A 153 -2.87 -15.19 -35.47
N LEU A 154 -2.74 -15.80 -34.30
CA LEU A 154 -1.91 -15.26 -33.24
C LEU A 154 -0.43 -15.26 -33.68
N PRO A 155 0.36 -14.24 -33.29
CA PRO A 155 1.79 -14.28 -33.49
C PRO A 155 2.36 -15.46 -32.71
N GLN A 156 3.02 -16.39 -33.42
CA GLN A 156 3.81 -17.46 -32.81
C GLN A 156 5.05 -16.85 -32.16
N LEU A 157 4.88 -16.24 -30.98
CA LEU A 157 5.98 -15.85 -30.11
C LEU A 157 6.31 -17.05 -29.19
N PRO A 158 7.59 -17.38 -29.01
CA PRO A 158 8.00 -18.60 -28.31
C PRO A 158 7.49 -18.58 -26.87
N LEU A 159 6.83 -19.68 -26.50
CA LEU A 159 6.16 -19.92 -25.22
C LEU A 159 7.02 -19.47 -24.04
N ILE A 160 6.64 -18.36 -23.39
CA ILE A 160 7.08 -18.11 -22.00
C ILE A 160 6.48 -19.23 -21.16
N THR A 161 7.33 -20.03 -20.54
CA THR A 161 6.89 -21.18 -19.74
C THR A 161 7.17 -20.91 -18.28
N PHE A 162 6.15 -21.10 -17.43
CA PHE A 162 6.26 -20.96 -16.00
C PHE A 162 6.31 -22.34 -15.35
N SER A 163 7.43 -22.65 -14.70
CA SER A 163 7.70 -23.96 -14.09
C SER A 163 7.25 -24.09 -12.63
N GLY A 164 6.78 -22.99 -12.01
CA GLY A 164 6.39 -22.97 -10.60
C GLY A 164 7.35 -22.26 -9.65
N ASP A 165 8.45 -21.64 -10.12
CA ASP A 165 9.36 -20.85 -9.27
C ASP A 165 8.74 -19.49 -8.88
N PRO A 166 8.45 -19.23 -7.59
CA PRO A 166 7.85 -17.97 -7.14
C PRO A 166 8.70 -16.72 -7.46
N LYS A 167 10.02 -16.85 -7.61
CA LYS A 167 10.90 -15.73 -7.96
C LYS A 167 10.69 -15.24 -9.38
N LEU A 168 10.31 -16.16 -10.28
CA LEU A 168 10.07 -15.87 -11.70
C LEU A 168 8.65 -15.39 -11.98
N TRP A 169 7.74 -15.50 -11.00
CA TRP A 169 6.33 -15.13 -11.15
C TRP A 169 6.13 -13.68 -11.60
N ARG A 170 6.87 -12.73 -11.01
CA ARG A 170 6.76 -11.31 -11.39
C ARG A 170 7.14 -11.07 -12.85
N GLN A 171 8.23 -11.68 -13.30
CA GLN A 171 8.70 -11.54 -14.68
C GLN A 171 7.74 -12.21 -15.66
N PHE A 172 7.29 -13.42 -15.34
CA PHE A 172 6.29 -14.15 -16.11
C PHE A 172 4.99 -13.35 -16.24
N TRP A 173 4.46 -12.83 -15.13
CA TRP A 173 3.21 -12.08 -15.13
C TRP A 173 3.31 -10.77 -15.92
N CYS A 174 4.43 -10.05 -15.82
CA CYS A 174 4.64 -8.84 -16.64
C CYS A 174 4.63 -9.16 -18.14
N SER A 175 5.29 -10.23 -18.57
CA SER A 175 5.30 -10.64 -19.97
C SER A 175 3.95 -11.19 -20.44
N PHE A 176 3.29 -12.03 -19.63
CA PHE A 176 1.95 -12.56 -19.94
C PHE A 176 0.91 -11.44 -20.01
N LYS A 177 1.01 -10.46 -19.11
CA LYS A 177 0.10 -9.32 -19.08
C LYS A 177 0.16 -8.52 -20.39
N ALA A 178 1.36 -8.15 -20.82
CA ALA A 178 1.57 -7.41 -22.06
C ALA A 178 1.22 -8.22 -23.32
N ALA A 179 1.51 -9.53 -23.33
CA ALA A 179 1.35 -10.36 -24.51
C ALA A 179 -0.08 -10.94 -24.67
N VAL A 180 -0.81 -11.16 -23.59
CA VAL A 180 -2.07 -11.95 -23.58
C VAL A 180 -3.19 -11.20 -22.86
N HIS A 181 -2.94 -10.68 -21.66
CA HIS A 181 -4.00 -10.04 -20.87
C HIS A 181 -4.45 -8.69 -21.46
N GLU A 182 -3.52 -7.92 -21.99
CA GLU A 182 -3.76 -6.63 -22.66
C GLU A 182 -4.28 -6.78 -24.10
N GLN A 183 -4.31 -8.01 -24.64
CA GLN A 183 -4.95 -8.28 -25.92
C GLN A 183 -6.47 -8.44 -25.78
N SER A 184 -7.20 -8.01 -26.82
CA SER A 184 -8.65 -8.14 -26.96
C SER A 184 -9.06 -9.57 -27.34
N ILE A 185 -8.57 -10.56 -26.61
CA ILE A 185 -8.95 -11.97 -26.76
C ILE A 185 -9.97 -12.36 -25.65
N PRO A 186 -10.92 -13.27 -25.93
CA PRO A 186 -11.88 -13.74 -24.93
C PRO A 186 -11.19 -14.33 -23.69
N ASP A 187 -11.77 -14.16 -22.50
CA ASP A 187 -11.18 -14.64 -21.24
C ASP A 187 -10.95 -16.16 -21.24
N ILE A 188 -11.81 -16.93 -21.90
CA ILE A 188 -11.62 -18.38 -22.08
C ILE A 188 -10.36 -18.72 -22.89
N GLN A 189 -10.03 -17.88 -23.88
CA GLN A 189 -8.80 -18.02 -24.66
C GLN A 189 -7.60 -17.62 -23.79
N LYS A 190 -7.69 -16.53 -23.02
CA LYS A 190 -6.64 -16.12 -22.06
C LYS A 190 -6.33 -17.23 -21.06
N LEU A 191 -7.36 -17.92 -20.55
CA LEU A 191 -7.22 -19.05 -19.65
C LEU A 191 -6.53 -20.24 -20.34
N ASN A 192 -6.97 -20.61 -21.54
CA ASN A 192 -6.32 -21.69 -22.30
C ASN A 192 -4.85 -21.37 -22.62
N TYR A 193 -4.54 -20.10 -22.90
CA TYR A 193 -3.16 -19.63 -23.07
C TYR A 193 -2.35 -19.70 -21.77
N LEU A 194 -2.94 -19.28 -20.65
CA LEU A 194 -2.30 -19.39 -19.35
C LEU A 194 -1.96 -20.84 -19.04
N ILE A 195 -2.91 -21.77 -19.21
CA ILE A 195 -2.73 -23.21 -18.99
C ILE A 195 -1.63 -23.76 -19.92
N SER A 196 -1.59 -23.33 -21.17
CA SER A 196 -0.56 -23.74 -22.15
C SER A 196 0.85 -23.22 -21.79
N CYS A 197 0.94 -22.17 -20.99
CA CYS A 197 2.20 -21.61 -20.48
C CYS A 197 2.70 -22.29 -19.20
N LEU A 198 1.90 -23.12 -18.52
CA LEU A 198 2.30 -23.81 -17.30
C LEU A 198 3.04 -25.11 -17.63
N LYS A 199 4.13 -25.38 -16.91
CA LYS A 199 4.90 -26.65 -16.99
C LYS A 199 5.33 -27.10 -15.58
N GLY A 200 5.66 -28.37 -15.41
CA GLY A 200 6.15 -28.90 -14.14
C GLY A 200 5.12 -28.80 -13.00
N ASP A 201 5.58 -28.45 -11.80
CA ASP A 201 4.75 -28.39 -10.58
C ASP A 201 3.59 -27.38 -10.69
N ALA A 202 3.73 -26.37 -11.55
CA ALA A 202 2.68 -25.39 -11.82
C ALA A 202 1.49 -25.97 -12.59
N LEU A 203 1.70 -26.99 -13.44
CA LEU A 203 0.61 -27.66 -14.16
C LEU A 203 -0.13 -28.69 -13.26
N LEU A 204 0.58 -29.25 -12.28
CA LEU A 204 0.02 -30.21 -11.32
C LEU A 204 -0.86 -29.57 -10.23
N SER A 205 -0.88 -28.23 -10.16
CA SER A 205 -1.59 -27.44 -9.14
C SER A 205 -2.81 -26.66 -9.67
N VAL A 206 -3.22 -26.90 -10.93
CA VAL A 206 -4.44 -26.37 -11.57
C VAL A 206 -5.52 -27.44 -11.58
#